data_AF-L7JTX0-F1
#
_entry.id   AF-L7JTX0-F1
#
_cell.length_a   1.000
_cell.length_b   1.000
_cell.length_c   1.000
_cell.angle_alpha   90.00
_cell.angle_beta   90.00
_cell.angle_gamma   90.00
#
_symmetry.space_group_name_H-M   'P 1'
#
loop_
_entity.id
_entity.type
_entity.pdbx_description
1 polymer ?
#
loop_
_entity_poly.entity_id
_entity_poly.type
_entity_poly.pdbx_seq_one_letter_code
_entity_poly.pdbx_strand_id
1 'polypeptide(L)'
;VHVGAEFNLRDTLGSIFMLRYDLQQGVISFLMRYDVLNLTFYRRLTEFVSVAGEMVAGNSSIGARLGVLLSTHFTDIRVEVNSMMNVILMVEKKLLDCFVFSCCAEVKGAYAVECGLGLSLEI
;
A
#
# COMPACT_ATOMS: atom_id res chain seq x y z
N VAL A 1 -16.51 14.41 -1.62
CA VAL A 1 -16.80 13.18 -0.84
C VAL A 1 -17.60 12.26 -1.74
N HIS A 2 -17.18 11.01 -1.86
CA HIS A 2 -17.83 9.98 -2.66
C HIS A 2 -18.26 8.84 -1.73
N VAL A 3 -19.46 8.32 -1.95
CA VAL A 3 -20.02 7.19 -1.19
C VAL A 3 -20.43 6.12 -2.19
N GLY A 4 -20.10 4.87 -1.89
CA GLY A 4 -20.44 3.72 -2.73
C GLY A 4 -20.84 2.53 -1.86
N ALA A 5 -21.61 1.63 -2.46
CA ALA A 5 -21.92 0.34 -1.87
C ALA A 5 -21.83 -0.74 -2.96
N GLU A 6 -21.28 -1.89 -2.60
CA GLU A 6 -21.27 -3.08 -3.44
C GLU A 6 -22.08 -4.18 -2.74
N PHE A 7 -22.98 -4.83 -3.49
CA PHE A 7 -23.83 -5.90 -2.98
C PHE A 7 -23.49 -7.19 -3.70
N ASN A 8 -22.92 -8.16 -2.98
CA ASN A 8 -22.73 -9.50 -3.51
C ASN A 8 -24.03 -10.30 -3.37
N LEU A 9 -24.75 -10.50 -4.48
CA LEU A 9 -26.03 -11.23 -4.49
C LEU A 9 -25.89 -12.75 -4.25
N ARG A 10 -24.67 -13.30 -4.29
CA ARG A 10 -24.42 -14.72 -3.97
C ARG A 10 -24.28 -14.96 -2.46
N ASP A 11 -23.83 -13.95 -1.71
CA ASP A 11 -23.70 -14.02 -0.26
C ASP A 11 -24.85 -13.21 0.35
N THR A 12 -25.76 -13.86 1.08
CA THR A 12 -26.98 -13.24 1.65
C THR A 12 -26.74 -11.98 2.51
N LEU A 13 -25.49 -11.69 2.90
CA LEU A 13 -25.08 -10.55 3.73
C LEU A 13 -23.80 -9.85 3.23
N GLY A 14 -23.38 -10.09 1.99
CA GLY A 14 -22.11 -9.59 1.45
C GLY A 14 -22.15 -8.15 0.94
N SER A 15 -22.48 -7.19 1.82
CA SER A 15 -22.40 -5.77 1.46
C SER A 15 -21.05 -5.16 1.83
N ILE A 16 -20.48 -4.39 0.89
CA ILE A 16 -19.30 -3.55 1.12
C ILE A 16 -19.77 -2.10 1.07
N PHE A 17 -19.43 -1.34 2.11
CA PHE A 17 -19.65 0.11 2.14
C PHE A 17 -18.31 0.82 1.92
N MET A 18 -18.31 1.81 1.05
CA MET A 18 -17.12 2.55 0.65
C MET A 18 -17.36 4.04 0.80
N LEU A 19 -16.40 4.74 1.40
CA LEU A 19 -16.36 6.19 1.48
C LEU A 19 -15.00 6.67 1.03
N ARG A 20 -14.98 7.68 0.18
CA ARG A 20 -13.76 8.32 -0.31
C ARG A 20 -13.84 9.82 -0.15
N TYR A 21 -12.78 10.40 0.39
CA TYR A 21 -12.62 11.83 0.59
C TYR A 21 -11.38 12.30 -0.16
N ASP A 22 -11.58 13.02 -1.26
CA ASP A 22 -10.49 13.60 -2.04
C ASP A 22 -10.01 14.91 -1.40
N LEU A 23 -8.71 14.99 -1.18
CA LEU A 23 -7.95 16.18 -0.80
C LEU A 23 -7.29 16.74 -2.06
N GLN A 24 -6.80 17.98 -2.02
CA GLN A 24 -6.13 18.60 -3.17
C GLN A 24 -4.94 17.79 -3.72
N GLN A 25 -4.24 17.04 -2.86
CA GLN A 25 -3.07 16.22 -3.24
C GLN A 25 -3.10 14.84 -2.57
N GLY A 26 -4.29 14.30 -2.33
CA GLY A 26 -4.41 13.04 -1.60
C GLY A 26 -5.82 12.52 -1.53
N VAL A 27 -5.96 11.35 -0.92
CA VAL A 27 -7.22 10.66 -0.75
C VAL A 27 -7.22 9.99 0.62
N ILE A 28 -8.33 10.10 1.32
CA ILE A 28 -8.63 9.23 2.46
C ILE A 28 -9.77 8.33 2.00
N SER A 29 -9.65 7.03 2.19
CA SER A 29 -10.75 6.12 1.91
C SER A 29 -11.01 5.17 3.06
N PHE A 30 -12.27 4.83 3.21
CA PHE A 30 -12.78 3.93 4.22
C PHE A 30 -13.60 2.87 3.50
N LEU A 31 -13.36 1.63 3.83
CA LEU A 31 -14.06 0.47 3.30
C LEU A 31 -14.47 -0.40 4.48
N MET A 32 -15.75 -0.76 4.54
CA MET A 32 -16.29 -1.70 5.51
C MET A 32 -16.87 -2.88 4.76
N ARG A 33 -16.35 -4.07 5.03
CA ARG A 33 -16.83 -5.33 4.46
C ARG A 33 -16.99 -6.34 5.59
N TYR A 34 -18.22 -6.78 5.84
CA TYR A 34 -18.55 -7.60 7.01
C TYR A 34 -18.03 -6.93 8.30
N ASP A 35 -17.27 -7.66 9.11
CA ASP A 35 -16.65 -7.16 10.34
C ASP A 35 -15.23 -6.60 10.12
N VAL A 36 -14.84 -6.36 8.87
CA VAL A 36 -13.52 -5.81 8.52
C VAL A 36 -13.67 -4.35 8.11
N LEU A 37 -12.97 -3.49 8.84
CA LEU A 37 -12.81 -2.07 8.57
C LEU A 37 -11.43 -1.84 7.97
N ASN A 38 -11.38 -1.17 6.83
CA ASN A 38 -10.15 -0.77 6.17
C ASN A 38 -10.16 0.74 5.97
N LEU A 39 -9.21 1.43 6.61
CA LEU A 39 -8.95 2.84 6.43
C LEU A 39 -7.63 3.00 5.68
N THR A 40 -7.66 3.65 4.52
CA THR A 40 -6.46 4.01 3.77
C THR A 40 -6.32 5.52 3.66
N PHE A 41 -5.08 5.97 3.61
CA PHE A 41 -4.69 7.34 3.38
C PHE A 41 -3.59 7.34 2.34
N TYR A 42 -3.67 8.26 1.40
CA TYR A 42 -2.62 8.56 0.44
C TYR A 42 -2.47 10.07 0.35
N ARG A 43 -1.24 10.55 0.33
CA ARG A 43 -0.94 11.96 0.06
C ARG A 43 0.37 12.10 -0.67
N ARG A 44 0.32 12.84 -1.77
CA ARG A 44 1.49 13.36 -2.45
C ARG A 44 1.99 14.59 -1.68
N LEU A 45 3.22 14.53 -1.18
CA LEU A 45 3.86 15.64 -0.48
C LEU A 45 4.59 16.55 -1.46
N THR A 46 5.26 15.96 -2.45
CA THR A 46 5.97 16.67 -3.52
C THR A 46 5.83 15.92 -4.83
N GLU A 47 6.43 16.41 -5.91
CA GLU A 47 6.44 15.71 -7.20
C GLU A 47 7.10 14.33 -7.11
N PHE A 48 8.05 14.16 -6.19
CA PHE A 48 8.84 12.95 -6.02
C PHE A 48 8.46 12.13 -4.79
N VAL A 49 7.78 12.73 -3.80
CA VAL A 49 7.53 12.08 -2.50
C VAL A 49 6.04 11.92 -2.27
N SER A 50 5.62 10.70 -1.97
CA SER A 50 4.28 10.39 -1.51
C SER A 50 4.31 9.51 -0.26
N VAL A 51 3.27 9.63 0.55
CA VAL A 51 3.09 8.86 1.77
C VAL A 51 1.74 8.16 1.68
N ALA A 52 1.70 6.90 2.08
CA ALA A 52 0.49 6.13 2.16
C ALA A 52 0.42 5.39 3.50
N GLY A 53 -0.78 5.16 3.99
CA GLY A 53 -1.03 4.35 5.15
C GLY A 53 -2.29 3.54 4.96
N GLU A 54 -2.32 2.38 5.58
CA GLU A 54 -3.50 1.53 5.67
C GLU A 54 -3.62 0.99 7.08
N MET A 55 -4.84 0.95 7.59
CA MET A 55 -5.21 0.31 8.83
C MET A 55 -6.38 -0.62 8.54
N VAL A 56 -6.20 -1.91 8.84
CA VAL A 56 -7.22 -2.94 8.72
C VAL A 56 -7.54 -3.45 10.12
N ALA A 57 -8.76 -3.25 10.57
CA ALA A 57 -9.26 -3.77 11.83
C ALA A 57 -10.34 -4.80 11.56
N GLY A 58 -10.16 -6.02 12.07
CA GLY A 58 -11.17 -7.07 12.08
C GLY A 58 -11.49 -7.52 13.51
N ASN A 59 -12.35 -8.53 13.65
CA ASN A 59 -12.78 -9.04 14.96
C ASN A 59 -11.63 -9.51 15.89
N SER A 60 -10.51 -9.98 15.34
CA SER A 60 -9.43 -10.62 16.12
C SER A 60 -8.07 -9.94 15.99
N SER A 61 -7.91 -8.97 15.08
CA SER A 61 -6.61 -8.34 14.84
C SER A 61 -6.76 -6.94 14.26
N ILE A 62 -5.76 -6.11 14.55
CA ILE A 62 -5.56 -4.81 13.94
C ILE A 62 -4.21 -4.86 13.24
N GLY A 63 -4.23 -4.72 11.92
CA GLY A 63 -3.06 -4.54 11.08
C GLY A 63 -2.95 -3.07 10.68
N ALA A 64 -1.75 -2.52 10.72
CA ALA A 64 -1.49 -1.21 10.15
C ALA A 64 -0.20 -1.25 9.32
N ARG A 65 -0.13 -0.44 8.27
CA ARG A 65 1.07 -0.18 7.51
C ARG A 65 1.16 1.30 7.18
N LEU A 66 2.38 1.83 7.21
CA LEU A 66 2.69 3.18 6.77
C LEU A 66 3.89 3.09 5.85
N GLY A 67 3.82 3.77 4.71
CA GLY A 67 4.86 3.75 3.71
C GLY A 67 5.14 5.13 3.14
N VAL A 68 6.39 5.32 2.73
CA VAL A 68 6.84 6.46 1.95
C VAL A 68 7.37 5.94 0.62
N LEU A 69 6.96 6.57 -0.46
CA LEU A 69 7.44 6.32 -1.80
C LEU A 69 8.17 7.55 -2.31
N LEU A 70 9.43 7.38 -2.67
CA LEU A 70 10.28 8.34 -3.38
C LEU A 70 10.41 7.89 -4.84
N SER A 71 9.72 8.58 -5.74
CA SER A 71 9.69 8.28 -7.17
C SER A 71 10.43 9.34 -7.96
N THR A 72 11.33 8.88 -8.82
CA THR A 72 12.04 9.69 -9.82
C THR A 72 11.73 9.15 -11.22
N HIS A 73 12.29 9.75 -12.27
CA HIS A 73 12.04 9.25 -13.63
C HIS A 73 12.47 7.79 -13.86
N PHE A 74 13.55 7.36 -13.20
CA PHE A 74 14.15 6.05 -13.42
C PHE A 74 14.18 5.15 -12.18
N THR A 75 13.87 5.68 -11.01
CA THR A 75 14.04 4.96 -9.75
C THR A 75 12.87 5.21 -8.83
N ASP A 76 12.31 4.13 -8.27
CA ASP A 76 11.31 4.15 -7.22
C ASP A 76 11.89 3.52 -5.96
N ILE A 77 11.87 4.24 -4.85
CA ILE A 77 12.30 3.75 -3.55
C ILE A 77 11.10 3.79 -2.62
N ARG A 78 10.76 2.63 -2.07
CA ARG A 78 9.63 2.46 -1.16
C ARG A 78 10.14 1.95 0.18
N VAL A 79 9.74 2.62 1.24
CA VAL A 79 9.99 2.19 2.62
C VAL A 79 8.66 2.05 3.32
N GLU A 80 8.36 0.88 3.85
CA GLU A 80 7.15 0.60 4.60
C GLU A 80 7.48 0.03 5.99
N VAL A 81 6.63 0.35 6.96
CA VAL A 81 6.64 -0.24 8.29
C VAL A 81 5.24 -0.75 8.59
N ASN A 82 5.14 -1.97 9.11
CA ASN A 82 3.87 -2.55 9.52
C ASN A 82 3.71 -2.64 11.05
N SER A 83 2.52 -2.97 11.51
CA SER A 83 2.17 -3.12 12.93
C SER A 83 2.89 -4.27 13.64
N MET A 84 3.54 -5.15 12.90
CA MET A 84 4.42 -6.21 13.42
C MET A 84 5.87 -5.74 13.58
N MET A 85 6.13 -4.45 13.38
CA MET A 85 7.47 -3.85 13.37
C MET A 85 8.38 -4.41 12.27
N ASN A 86 7.82 -4.98 11.20
CA ASN A 86 8.63 -5.30 10.03
C ASN A 86 8.89 -4.03 9.24
N VAL A 87 10.12 -3.89 8.76
CA VAL A 87 10.54 -2.80 7.88
C VAL A 87 10.79 -3.39 6.50
N ILE A 88 10.10 -2.86 5.50
CA ILE A 88 10.22 -3.29 4.10
C ILE A 88 10.88 -2.14 3.34
N LEU A 89 12.00 -2.44 2.68
CA LEU A 89 12.68 -1.55 1.73
C LEU A 89 12.59 -2.18 0.35
N MET A 90 12.10 -1.41 -0.61
CA MET A 90 12.06 -1.81 -2.01
C MET A 90 12.67 -0.71 -2.87
N VAL A 91 13.55 -1.10 -3.78
CA VAL A 91 14.20 -0.22 -4.75
C VAL A 91 13.98 -0.81 -6.13
N GLU A 92 13.27 -0.07 -6.97
CA GLU A 92 13.11 -0.39 -8.38
C GLU A 92 13.88 0.61 -9.21
N LYS A 93 14.62 0.13 -10.20
CA LYS A 93 15.40 0.94 -11.11
C LYS A 93 15.14 0.50 -12.55
N LYS A 94 14.67 1.44 -13.37
CA LYS A 94 14.59 1.33 -14.81
C LYS A 94 16.01 1.45 -15.37
N LEU A 95 16.50 0.37 -15.97
CA LEU A 95 17.85 0.30 -16.53
C LEU A 95 17.90 0.73 -18.00
N LEU A 96 16.89 0.34 -18.76
CA LEU A 96 16.65 0.63 -20.18
C LEU A 96 15.14 0.81 -20.37
N ASP A 97 14.70 1.24 -21.56
CA ASP A 97 13.27 1.45 -21.86
C ASP A 97 12.39 0.21 -21.62
N CYS A 98 13.00 -0.99 -21.63
CA CYS A 98 12.29 -2.26 -21.47
C CYS A 98 12.64 -3.02 -20.19
N PHE A 99 13.61 -2.58 -19.38
CA PHE A 99 14.10 -3.38 -18.25
C PHE A 99 13.94 -2.66 -16.91
N VAL A 100 13.29 -3.33 -15.97
CA VAL A 100 13.16 -2.89 -14.58
C VAL A 100 13.85 -3.89 -13.67
N PHE A 101 14.85 -3.43 -12.94
CA PHE A 101 15.48 -4.18 -11.86
C PHE A 101 14.83 -3.82 -10.53
N SER A 102 14.50 -4.81 -9.71
CA SER A 102 13.94 -4.60 -8.39
C SER A 102 14.75 -5.32 -7.31
N CYS A 103 14.92 -4.66 -6.18
CA CYS A 103 15.52 -5.21 -4.98
C CYS A 103 14.55 -4.96 -3.83
N CYS A 104 14.25 -5.99 -3.05
CA CYS A 104 13.38 -5.92 -1.89
C CYS A 104 14.10 -6.53 -0.68
N ALA A 105 14.02 -5.87 0.47
CA ALA A 105 14.50 -6.36 1.73
C ALA A 105 13.41 -6.17 2.79
N GLU A 106 13.02 -7.24 3.46
CA GLU A 106 12.13 -7.21 4.61
C GLU A 106 12.90 -7.62 5.86
N VAL A 107 12.93 -6.72 6.85
CA VAL A 107 13.48 -6.99 8.18
C VAL A 107 12.33 -7.34 9.11
N LYS A 108 12.29 -8.58 9.60
CA LYS A 108 11.28 -9.10 10.53
C LYS A 108 11.86 -9.13 11.94
N GLY A 109 11.42 -8.19 12.79
CA GLY A 109 11.95 -8.03 14.15
C GLY A 109 13.46 -7.76 14.18
N ALA A 110 14.17 -8.32 15.16
CA ALA A 110 15.61 -8.05 15.36
C ALA A 110 16.56 -9.04 14.65
N TYR A 111 16.06 -10.14 14.09
CA TYR A 111 16.93 -11.29 13.74
C TYR A 111 16.73 -11.91 12.37
N ALA A 112 15.71 -11.54 11.61
CA ALA A 112 15.45 -12.11 10.29
C ALA A 112 15.43 -11.02 9.22
N VAL A 113 16.23 -11.21 8.17
CA VAL A 113 16.22 -10.36 6.98
C VAL A 113 15.97 -11.25 5.77
N GLU A 114 14.91 -10.98 5.04
CA GLU A 114 14.57 -11.62 3.78
C GLU A 114 14.89 -10.66 2.64
N CYS A 115 15.68 -11.11 1.67
CA CYS A 115 16.05 -10.32 0.51
C CYS A 115 15.55 -11.00 -0.77
N GLY A 116 15.04 -10.20 -1.69
CA GLY A 116 14.59 -10.61 -3.01
C GLY A 116 15.17 -9.71 -4.09
N LEU A 117 15.54 -10.30 -5.22
CA LEU A 117 15.99 -9.60 -6.41
C LEU A 117 15.08 -10.00 -7.58
N GLY A 118 14.72 -9.03 -8.40
CA GLY A 118 13.87 -9.21 -9.56
C GLY A 118 14.42 -8.48 -10.78
N LEU A 119 14.17 -9.05 -11.95
CA LEU A 119 14.36 -8.40 -13.23
C LEU A 119 13.10 -8.62 -14.05
N SER A 120 12.44 -7.53 -14.43
CA SER A 120 11.27 -7.52 -15.27
C SER A 120 11.64 -6.96 -16.65
N LEU A 121 11.07 -7.58 -17.69
CA LEU A 121 11.14 -7.11 -19.07
C LEU A 121 9.74 -6.67 -19.48
N GLU A 122 9.58 -5.39 -19.78
CA GLU A 122 8.36 -4.81 -20.35
C GLU A 122 8.54 -4.75 -21.88
N ILE A 123 7.80 -5.61 -22.60
CA ILE A 123 7.76 -5.70 -24.07
C ILE A 123 6.45 -5.09 -24.57
#